data_AF-A0A1X1ZSH9-F1
#
_entry.id   AF-A0A1X1ZSH9-F1
#
_cell.length_a   1.000
_cell.length_b   1.000
_cell.length_c   1.000
_cell.angle_alpha   90.00
_cell.angle_beta   90.00
_cell.angle_gamma   90.00
#
_symmetry.space_group_name_H-M   'P 1'
#
loop_
_entity.id
_entity.type
_entity.pdbx_description
1 polymer ?
#
loop_
_entity_poly.entity_id
_entity_poly.type
_entity_poly.pdbx_seq_one_letter_code
_entity_poly.pdbx_strand_id
1 'polypeptide(L)'
;MKISSIVARRRVAGIGAGCLLGGLTMGIAGAPSAAAAPDCSPGAVNATVSSAQGSAEQYLAAHPDANQVVRAAITQPRSEAAANLRGYFTAHPQQYYDLRGILAPIGDTERQCNVSALPPYLESAYQEFMAG
;
A
#
# COMPACT_ATOMS: atom_id res chain seq x y z
N MET A 1 -13.48 23.61 48.01
CA MET A 1 -14.21 24.70 47.31
C MET A 1 -13.94 24.51 45.82
N LYS A 2 -14.87 23.91 45.06
CA LYS A 2 -15.87 24.58 44.19
C LYS A 2 -15.14 25.45 43.15
N ILE A 3 -15.12 25.15 41.85
CA ILE A 3 -16.25 25.16 40.92
C ILE A 3 -15.95 24.41 39.61
N SER A 4 -17.03 23.98 38.97
CA SER A 4 -17.17 23.13 37.80
C SER A 4 -17.26 23.92 36.48
N SER A 5 -17.08 23.18 35.38
CA SER A 5 -17.73 23.28 34.05
C SER A 5 -17.38 24.42 33.08
N ILE A 6 -17.01 24.04 31.84
CA ILE A 6 -17.83 24.29 30.63
C ILE A 6 -17.40 23.37 29.49
N VAL A 7 -18.29 22.42 29.17
CA VAL A 7 -18.43 21.83 27.84
C VAL A 7 -18.97 22.94 26.92
N ALA A 8 -18.26 23.26 25.84
CA ALA A 8 -18.81 24.07 24.77
C ALA A 8 -18.45 23.44 23.42
N ARG A 9 -19.31 22.50 23.03
CA ARG A 9 -19.50 22.09 21.64
C ARG A 9 -19.87 23.34 20.84
N ARG A 10 -19.12 23.67 19.78
CA ARG A 10 -19.66 24.50 18.69
C ARG A 10 -19.13 24.07 17.34
N ARG A 11 -19.94 23.21 16.73
CA ARG A 11 -20.00 22.94 15.29
C ARG A 11 -20.40 24.22 14.54
N VAL A 12 -19.90 24.34 13.31
CA VAL A 12 -20.44 25.11 12.17
C VAL A 12 -20.28 26.63 12.21
N ALA A 13 -19.39 27.13 11.34
CA ALA A 13 -19.61 28.33 10.55
C ALA A 13 -18.86 28.14 9.22
N GLY A 14 -19.61 27.85 8.15
CA GLY A 14 -19.10 27.94 6.80
C GLY A 14 -19.08 29.40 6.37
N ILE A 15 -17.98 29.85 5.78
CA ILE A 15 -17.90 31.07 4.97
C ILE A 15 -16.96 30.73 3.81
N GLY A 16 -17.53 30.65 2.61
CA GLY A 16 -16.76 30.64 1.37
C GLY A 16 -16.31 32.05 0.97
N ALA A 17 -15.48 32.09 -0.08
CA ALA A 17 -14.86 33.24 -0.75
C ALA A 17 -13.47 33.65 -0.23
N GLY A 18 -12.43 33.27 -0.98
CA GLY A 18 -11.06 33.75 -0.80
C GLY A 18 -10.12 33.24 -1.90
N CYS A 19 -9.67 34.15 -2.74
CA CYS A 19 -8.88 33.98 -3.96
C CYS A 19 -7.50 33.30 -3.82
N LEU A 20 -7.10 32.57 -4.88
CA LEU A 20 -5.85 32.64 -5.65
C LEU A 20 -4.47 32.67 -4.94
N LEU A 21 -3.61 31.73 -5.38
CA LEU A 21 -2.12 31.72 -5.45
C LEU A 21 -1.30 31.24 -4.24
N GLY A 22 -0.57 30.14 -4.46
CA GLY A 22 0.81 29.94 -4.00
C GLY A 22 1.02 29.53 -2.54
N GLY A 23 1.33 28.25 -2.29
CA GLY A 23 1.80 27.79 -0.99
C GLY A 23 2.22 26.33 -0.98
N LEU A 24 3.48 26.07 -1.33
CA LEU A 24 4.20 24.84 -0.99
C LEU A 24 4.40 24.78 0.53
N THR A 25 3.42 24.29 1.27
CA THR A 25 3.62 23.79 2.64
C THR A 25 2.57 22.73 2.95
N MET A 26 2.90 21.45 2.76
CA MET A 26 2.07 20.36 3.28
C MET A 26 2.93 19.42 4.11
N GLY A 27 3.34 19.90 5.27
CA GLY A 27 3.60 19.04 6.42
C GLY A 27 2.29 18.82 7.16
N ILE A 28 1.49 17.84 6.72
CA ILE A 28 0.35 17.32 7.50
C ILE A 28 0.51 15.81 7.55
N ALA A 29 1.05 15.35 8.68
CA ALA A 29 0.88 13.98 9.14
C ALA A 29 -0.58 13.83 9.60
N GLY A 30 -1.34 12.96 8.93
CA GLY A 30 -2.61 12.44 9.43
C GLY A 30 -3.81 12.55 8.47
N ALA A 31 -4.34 11.38 8.12
CA ALA A 31 -5.62 11.05 7.46
C ALA A 31 -5.62 10.94 5.91
N PRO A 32 -5.89 9.75 5.33
CA PRO A 32 -6.21 9.60 3.92
C PRO A 32 -7.70 9.92 3.73
N SER A 33 -8.07 11.18 3.48
CA SER A 33 -9.44 11.56 3.06
C SER A 33 -9.47 12.95 2.44
N ALA A 34 -8.73 13.13 1.36
CA ALA A 34 -9.07 14.08 0.32
C ALA A 34 -8.71 13.38 -0.99
N ALA A 35 -9.65 13.25 -1.92
CA ALA A 35 -9.34 12.87 -3.29
C ALA A 35 -8.56 14.02 -3.95
N ALA A 36 -7.33 14.24 -3.47
CA ALA A 36 -6.29 14.79 -4.31
C ALA A 36 -6.12 13.80 -5.47
N ALA A 37 -5.99 14.32 -6.68
CA ALA A 37 -5.64 13.49 -7.81
C ALA A 37 -4.45 12.60 -7.43
N PRO A 38 -4.41 11.33 -7.88
CA PRO A 38 -3.29 10.44 -7.58
C PRO A 38 -1.98 11.14 -7.97
N ASP A 39 -1.05 11.23 -7.03
CA ASP A 39 0.26 11.83 -7.29
C ASP A 39 1.07 10.82 -8.11
N CYS A 40 1.10 11.03 -9.42
CA CYS A 40 1.78 10.15 -10.37
C CYS A 40 3.24 10.52 -10.59
N SER A 41 3.82 11.32 -9.70
CA SER A 41 5.26 11.59 -9.71
C SER A 41 6.02 10.30 -9.45
N PRO A 42 7.19 10.07 -10.09
CA PRO A 42 8.01 8.89 -9.83
C PRO A 42 8.35 8.71 -8.33
N GLY A 43 8.46 9.80 -7.58
CA GLY A 43 8.67 9.75 -6.13
C GLY A 43 7.51 9.14 -5.36
N ALA A 44 6.26 9.48 -5.72
CA ALA A 44 5.06 8.96 -5.08
C ALA A 44 4.77 7.50 -5.49
N VAL A 45 5.02 7.15 -6.75
CA VAL A 45 4.96 5.76 -7.23
C VAL A 45 5.96 4.89 -6.46
N ASN A 46 7.22 5.32 -6.36
CA ASN A 46 8.25 4.59 -5.62
C ASN A 46 7.97 4.52 -4.11
N ALA A 47 7.37 5.56 -3.53
CA ALA A 47 6.93 5.54 -2.14
C ALA A 47 5.82 4.49 -1.91
N THR A 48 4.90 4.34 -2.87
CA THR A 48 3.86 3.30 -2.81
C THR A 48 4.47 1.90 -2.85
N VAL A 49 5.39 1.65 -3.78
CA VAL A 49 6.10 0.36 -3.88
C VAL A 49 6.89 0.08 -2.60
N SER A 50 7.64 1.05 -2.10
CA SER A 50 8.43 0.91 -0.87
C SER A 50 7.55 0.64 0.35
N SER A 51 6.40 1.31 0.46
CA SER A 51 5.45 1.10 1.55
C SER A 51 4.79 -0.28 1.49
N ALA A 52 4.40 -0.72 0.29
CA ALA A 52 3.81 -2.05 0.07
C ALA A 52 4.84 -3.15 0.35
N GLN A 53 6.08 -2.99 -0.13
CA GLN A 53 7.16 -3.92 0.15
C GLN A 53 7.48 -3.99 1.65
N GLY A 54 7.64 -2.84 2.33
CA GLY A 54 7.89 -2.81 3.76
C GLY A 54 6.77 -3.47 4.57
N SER A 55 5.52 -3.30 4.15
CA SER A 55 4.37 -3.98 4.76
C SER A 55 4.40 -5.49 4.51
N ALA A 56 4.82 -5.92 3.32
CA ALA A 56 4.97 -7.34 2.99
C ALA A 56 6.11 -7.97 3.81
N GLU A 57 7.24 -7.27 3.98
CA GLU A 57 8.36 -7.71 4.82
C GLU A 57 7.93 -7.87 6.28
N GLN A 58 7.15 -6.93 6.82
CA GLN A 58 6.59 -7.03 8.17
C GLN A 58 5.62 -8.20 8.32
N TYR A 59 4.79 -8.44 7.31
CA TYR A 59 3.92 -9.60 7.27
C TYR A 59 4.72 -10.90 7.26
N LEU A 60 5.73 -11.02 6.39
CA LEU A 60 6.60 -12.20 6.33
C LEU A 60 7.38 -12.41 7.64
N ALA A 61 7.76 -11.34 8.33
CA ALA A 61 8.38 -11.45 9.66
C ALA A 61 7.43 -12.03 10.71
N ALA A 62 6.13 -11.73 10.62
CA ALA A 62 5.09 -12.33 11.46
C ALA A 62 4.69 -13.75 11.02
N HIS A 63 4.98 -14.12 9.77
CA HIS A 63 4.65 -15.41 9.15
C HIS A 63 5.91 -16.16 8.72
N PRO A 64 6.62 -16.82 9.66
CA PRO A 64 7.91 -17.45 9.37
C PRO A 64 7.83 -18.57 8.33
N ASP A 65 6.69 -19.28 8.21
CA ASP A 65 6.57 -20.34 7.21
C ASP A 65 6.36 -19.79 5.79
N ALA A 66 5.51 -18.77 5.63
CA ALA A 66 5.42 -18.00 4.38
C ALA A 66 6.78 -17.41 3.99
N ASN A 67 7.52 -16.83 4.95
CA ASN A 67 8.84 -16.27 4.71
C ASN A 67 9.84 -17.33 4.24
N GLN A 68 9.79 -18.56 4.76
CA GLN A 68 10.64 -19.64 4.27
C GLN A 68 10.37 -19.97 2.81
N VAL A 69 9.10 -20.07 2.41
CA VAL A 69 8.72 -20.35 1.01
C VAL A 69 9.12 -19.20 0.10
N VAL A 70 8.84 -17.94 0.48
CA VAL A 70 9.23 -16.76 -0.29
C VAL A 70 10.75 -16.66 -0.42
N ARG A 71 11.52 -16.89 0.65
CA ARG A 71 12.98 -16.84 0.58
C ARG A 71 13.57 -17.96 -0.26
N ALA A 72 13.00 -19.17 -0.21
CA ALA A 72 13.41 -20.26 -1.09
C ALA A 72 13.15 -19.90 -2.56
N ALA A 73 11.98 -19.31 -2.85
CA ALA A 73 11.56 -18.89 -4.18
C ALA A 73 12.51 -17.86 -4.83
N ILE A 74 13.19 -17.00 -4.06
CA ILE A 74 14.16 -16.01 -4.58
C ILE A 74 15.32 -16.69 -5.34
N THR A 75 15.75 -17.86 -4.88
CA THR A 75 16.87 -18.60 -5.49
C THR A 75 16.44 -19.60 -6.57
N GLN A 76 15.12 -19.81 -6.71
CA GLN A 76 14.57 -20.80 -7.63
C GLN A 76 14.34 -20.20 -9.02
N PRO A 77 14.33 -21.04 -10.07
CA PRO A 77 13.85 -20.62 -11.38
C PRO A 77 12.38 -20.19 -11.29
N ARG A 78 12.02 -19.16 -12.06
CA ARG A 78 10.71 -18.50 -11.98
C ARG A 78 9.51 -19.45 -11.98
N SER A 79 9.49 -20.43 -12.89
CA SER A 79 8.38 -21.40 -12.96
C SER A 79 8.26 -22.25 -11.69
N GLU A 80 9.37 -22.62 -11.07
CA GLU A 80 9.39 -23.44 -9.86
C GLU A 80 9.02 -22.61 -8.62
N ALA A 81 9.54 -21.38 -8.54
CA ALA A 81 9.15 -20.39 -7.54
C ALA A 81 7.62 -20.14 -7.56
N ALA A 82 7.05 -19.90 -8.74
CA ALA A 82 5.62 -19.69 -8.92
C ALA A 82 4.80 -20.91 -8.49
N ALA A 83 5.21 -22.12 -8.88
CA ALA A 83 4.56 -23.36 -8.50
C ALA A 83 4.58 -23.58 -6.97
N ASN A 84 5.73 -23.36 -6.32
CA ASN A 84 5.88 -23.50 -4.87
C ASN A 84 5.03 -22.48 -4.11
N LEU A 85 5.10 -21.21 -4.51
CA LEU A 85 4.29 -20.15 -3.90
C LEU A 85 2.79 -20.45 -4.08
N ARG A 86 2.36 -20.84 -5.28
CA ARG A 86 0.94 -21.18 -5.53
C ARG A 86 0.51 -22.38 -4.70
N GLY A 87 1.31 -23.44 -4.63
CA GLY A 87 1.01 -24.61 -3.80
C GLY A 87 0.87 -24.24 -2.32
N TYR A 88 1.78 -23.43 -1.80
CA TYR A 88 1.73 -22.92 -0.44
C TYR A 88 0.49 -22.05 -0.18
N PHE A 89 0.25 -21.03 -1.01
CA PHE A 89 -0.87 -20.11 -0.84
C PHE A 89 -2.24 -20.75 -1.10
N THR A 90 -2.30 -21.85 -1.84
CA THR A 90 -3.50 -22.69 -1.97
C THR A 90 -3.83 -23.40 -0.66
N ALA A 91 -2.82 -23.86 0.09
CA ALA A 91 -3.00 -24.43 1.41
C ALA A 91 -3.25 -23.35 2.49
N HIS A 92 -2.77 -22.13 2.27
CA HIS A 92 -2.89 -20.98 3.17
C HIS A 92 -3.66 -19.81 2.53
N PRO A 93 -4.96 -19.98 2.19
CA PRO A 93 -5.71 -18.97 1.44
C PRO A 93 -5.85 -17.66 2.22
N GLN A 94 -5.97 -17.71 3.54
CA GLN A 94 -6.04 -16.49 4.37
C GLN A 94 -4.77 -15.63 4.18
N GLN A 95 -3.59 -16.27 4.17
CA GLN A 95 -2.33 -15.58 4.02
C GLN A 95 -2.15 -15.01 2.61
N TYR A 96 -2.69 -15.69 1.60
CA TYR A 96 -2.73 -15.20 0.24
C TYR A 96 -3.53 -13.90 0.10
N TYR A 97 -4.73 -13.84 0.70
CA TYR A 97 -5.56 -12.64 0.66
C TYR A 97 -4.93 -11.46 1.41
N ASP A 98 -4.27 -11.72 2.54
CA ASP A 98 -3.57 -10.69 3.29
C ASP A 98 -2.42 -10.09 2.47
N LEU A 99 -1.52 -10.94 1.95
CA LEU A 99 -0.40 -10.50 1.12
C LEU A 99 -0.87 -9.79 -0.16
N ARG A 100 -1.96 -10.25 -0.79
CA ARG A 100 -2.59 -9.53 -1.91
C ARG A 100 -3.11 -8.16 -1.50
N GLY A 101 -3.74 -8.05 -0.33
CA GLY A 101 -4.21 -6.77 0.20
C GLY A 101 -3.05 -5.79 0.40
N ILE A 102 -1.92 -6.28 0.91
CA ILE A 102 -0.69 -5.51 1.09
C ILE A 102 -0.11 -5.00 -0.24
N LEU A 103 -0.13 -5.84 -1.29
CA LEU A 103 0.45 -5.51 -2.60
C LEU A 103 -0.55 -4.86 -3.58
N ALA A 104 -1.84 -4.83 -3.26
CA ALA A 104 -2.89 -4.16 -4.03
C ALA A 104 -2.59 -2.70 -4.41
N PRO A 105 -2.03 -1.83 -3.54
CA PRO A 105 -1.78 -0.43 -3.89
C PRO A 105 -0.77 -0.28 -5.03
N ILE A 106 0.12 -1.24 -5.27
CA ILE A 106 1.08 -1.14 -6.38
C ILE A 106 0.32 -1.16 -7.72
N GLY A 107 -0.50 -2.19 -7.95
CA GLY A 107 -1.29 -2.32 -9.17
C GLY A 107 -2.44 -1.30 -9.28
N ASP A 108 -2.89 -0.71 -8.18
CA ASP A 108 -3.80 0.44 -8.21
C ASP A 108 -3.08 1.69 -8.73
N THR A 109 -1.89 2.00 -8.20
CA THR A 109 -1.05 3.11 -8.67
C THR A 109 -0.63 2.95 -10.13
N GLU A 110 -0.24 1.75 -10.56
CA GLU A 110 0.09 1.47 -11.97
C GLU A 110 -1.09 1.77 -12.90
N ARG A 111 -2.31 1.37 -12.53
CA ARG A 111 -3.53 1.63 -13.32
C ARG A 111 -3.97 3.08 -13.28
N GLN A 112 -3.88 3.73 -12.12
CA GLN A 112 -4.27 5.13 -11.95
C GLN A 112 -3.33 6.08 -12.69
N CYS A 113 -2.04 5.78 -12.68
CA CYS A 113 -1.01 6.63 -13.28
C CYS A 113 -0.58 6.18 -14.68
N ASN A 114 -1.04 5.02 -15.16
CA ASN A 114 -0.62 4.41 -16.42
C ASN A 114 0.92 4.31 -16.53
N VAL A 115 1.55 3.84 -15.46
CA VAL A 115 2.99 3.64 -15.32
C VAL A 115 3.30 2.20 -14.93
N SER A 116 4.54 1.78 -15.19
CA SER A 116 5.11 0.57 -14.62
C SER A 116 5.92 0.97 -13.37
N ALA A 117 5.41 0.60 -12.20
CA ALA A 117 6.00 0.89 -10.90
C ALA A 117 7.06 -0.14 -10.51
N LEU A 118 6.94 -1.35 -11.06
CA LEU A 118 7.85 -2.47 -10.82
C LEU A 118 8.81 -2.66 -12.02
N PRO A 119 10.04 -3.13 -11.79
CA PRO A 119 10.88 -3.59 -12.90
C PRO A 119 10.24 -4.82 -13.57
N PRO A 120 10.52 -5.06 -14.88
CA PRO A 120 9.77 -6.02 -15.69
C PRO A 120 9.82 -7.47 -15.16
N TYR A 121 10.91 -7.84 -14.49
CA TYR A 121 11.05 -9.16 -13.88
C TYR A 121 10.11 -9.36 -12.68
N LEU A 122 9.88 -8.32 -11.87
CA LEU A 122 8.95 -8.36 -10.74
C LEU A 122 7.51 -8.13 -11.17
N GLU A 123 7.28 -7.28 -12.17
CA GLU A 123 5.93 -6.95 -12.64
C GLU A 123 5.17 -8.21 -13.05
N SER A 124 5.79 -9.07 -13.85
CA SER A 124 5.13 -10.31 -14.27
C SER A 124 4.97 -11.33 -13.12
N ALA A 125 5.74 -11.22 -12.03
CA ALA A 125 5.63 -12.11 -10.87
C ALA A 125 4.51 -11.63 -9.95
N TYR A 126 4.42 -10.31 -9.77
CA TYR A 126 3.31 -9.63 -9.13
C TYR A 126 1.99 -9.94 -9.86
N GLN A 127 1.95 -9.80 -11.18
CA GLN A 127 0.75 -10.09 -11.98
C GLN A 127 0.31 -11.56 -11.82
N GLU A 128 1.24 -12.50 -11.88
CA GLU A 128 0.95 -13.93 -11.69
C GLU A 128 0.40 -14.21 -10.29
N PHE A 129 0.99 -13.62 -9.26
CA PHE A 129 0.51 -13.73 -7.89
C PHE A 129 -0.90 -13.13 -7.71
N MET A 130 -1.15 -11.95 -8.28
CA MET A 130 -2.44 -11.27 -8.17
C MET A 130 -3.56 -11.97 -8.95
N ALA A 131 -3.21 -12.72 -10.00
CA ALA A 131 -4.15 -13.48 -10.84
C ALA A 131 -4.75 -14.72 -10.14
N GLY A 132 -4.06 -15.29 -9.15
CA GLY A 132 -4.52 -16.48 -8.40
C GLY A 132 -4.00 -17.78 -8.98
#